data_AF-G7MW04-F1
#
_entry.id   AF-G7MW04-F1
#
_cell.length_a   1.000
_cell.length_b   1.000
_cell.length_c   1.000
_cell.angle_alpha   90.00
_cell.angle_beta   90.00
_cell.angle_gamma   90.00
#
_symmetry.space_group_name_H-M   'P 1'
#
loop_
_entity.id
_entity.type
_entity.pdbx_description
1 polymer ?
#
loop_
_entity_poly.entity_id
_entity_poly.type
_entity_poly.pdbx_seq_one_letter_code
_entity_poly.pdbx_strand_id
1 'polypeptide(L)'
;MDTCVIPLRHGGLSLVQTTDYIYRIVNDPSVMGRIARANVFSDLYATGVTECDNMLKLLGVSNKVTDRERDKMMSLVIQGFKDTAEEAGISVRGGQTILNPMIALGGVATTVCQPSEFIMASPKLDQQQGLVSPPGICEAAAENYFSHLVALFSNQFQKL
;
A
#
# COMPACT_ATOMS: atom_id res chain seq x y z
N MET A 1 -8.56 -0.47 13.00
CA MET A 1 -7.97 -1.13 11.83
C MET A 1 -8.28 -0.22 10.67
N ASP A 2 -7.25 0.24 9.97
CA ASP A 2 -7.38 1.23 8.89
C ASP A 2 -7.75 0.58 7.54
N THR A 3 -7.87 -0.75 7.53
CA THR A 3 -8.46 -1.55 6.46
C THR A 3 -9.94 -1.81 6.71
N CYS A 4 -10.76 -1.65 5.68
CA CYS A 4 -12.16 -2.07 5.70
C CYS A 4 -12.32 -3.44 5.03
N VAL A 5 -13.23 -4.25 5.59
CA VAL A 5 -13.65 -5.54 5.03
C VAL A 5 -15.15 -5.46 4.79
N ILE A 6 -15.58 -5.56 3.54
CA ILE A 6 -16.96 -5.36 3.12
C ILE A 6 -17.45 -6.64 2.43
N PRO A 7 -18.40 -7.39 3.03
CA PRO A 7 -19.00 -8.54 2.37
C PRO A 7 -19.69 -8.10 1.07
N LEU A 8 -19.37 -8.80 -0.04
CA LEU A 8 -19.95 -8.50 -1.33
C LEU A 8 -21.28 -9.22 -1.51
N ARG A 9 -22.19 -8.59 -2.27
CA ARG A 9 -23.52 -9.14 -2.61
C ARG A 9 -23.47 -10.43 -3.44
N HIS A 10 -22.30 -10.84 -3.94
CA HIS A 10 -22.12 -11.98 -4.82
C HIS A 10 -21.05 -12.94 -4.28
N GLY A 11 -21.37 -14.24 -4.26
CA GLY A 11 -20.36 -15.31 -4.22
C GLY A 11 -19.61 -15.52 -2.90
N GLY A 12 -20.08 -14.98 -1.77
CA GLY A 12 -19.40 -15.15 -0.48
C GLY A 12 -18.02 -14.49 -0.39
N LEU A 13 -17.72 -13.57 -1.33
CA LEU A 13 -16.48 -12.81 -1.39
C LEU A 13 -16.56 -11.58 -0.47
N SER A 14 -15.40 -11.07 -0.07
CA SER A 14 -15.27 -9.82 0.65
C SER A 14 -14.32 -8.88 -0.09
N LEU A 15 -14.66 -7.60 -0.13
CA LEU A 15 -13.75 -6.55 -0.55
C LEU A 15 -12.92 -6.12 0.65
N VAL A 16 -11.60 -6.22 0.52
CA VAL A 16 -10.65 -5.71 1.50
C VAL A 16 -9.94 -4.51 0.89
N GLN A 17 -10.02 -3.36 1.57
CA GLN A 17 -9.50 -2.12 1.03
C GLN A 17 -8.92 -1.24 2.14
N THR A 18 -7.75 -0.67 1.87
CA THR A 18 -7.10 0.33 2.72
C THR A 18 -6.72 1.56 1.89
N THR A 19 -6.56 2.68 2.56
CA THR A 19 -6.03 3.91 1.98
C THR A 19 -5.08 4.56 2.97
N ASP A 20 -3.94 5.02 2.49
CA ASP A 20 -3.02 5.81 3.31
C ASP A 20 -2.23 6.79 2.44
N TYR A 21 -1.72 7.85 3.04
CA TYR A 21 -0.84 8.83 2.41
C TYR A 21 0.11 9.44 3.42
N ILE A 22 1.32 9.73 2.95
CA ILE A 22 2.37 10.35 3.75
C ILE A 22 2.83 11.64 3.08
N TYR A 23 3.31 12.57 3.91
CA TYR A 23 4.03 13.75 3.42
C TYR A 23 5.47 13.37 3.08
N ARG A 24 6.14 14.20 2.27
CA ARG A 24 7.55 13.99 1.90
C ARG A 24 8.44 13.84 3.15
N ILE A 25 9.00 12.64 3.34
CA ILE A 25 9.93 12.33 4.44
C ILE A 25 11.39 12.18 4.00
N VAL A 26 11.64 11.97 2.69
CA VAL A 26 12.98 11.80 2.13
C VAL A 26 13.24 12.74 0.95
N ASN A 27 14.52 12.97 0.67
CA ASN A 27 14.95 13.86 -0.40
C ASN A 27 14.83 13.23 -1.79
N ASP A 28 15.15 11.95 -1.93
CA ASP A 28 15.04 11.23 -3.20
C ASP A 28 13.56 10.99 -3.55
N PRO A 29 13.05 11.58 -4.66
CA PRO A 29 11.65 11.47 -5.02
C PRO A 29 11.25 10.04 -5.45
N SER A 30 12.14 9.28 -6.11
CA SER A 30 11.83 7.90 -6.49
C SER A 30 11.68 7.02 -5.26
N VAL A 31 12.58 7.17 -4.30
CA VAL A 31 12.53 6.46 -3.01
C VAL A 31 11.28 6.83 -2.23
N MET A 32 10.90 8.11 -2.22
CA MET A 32 9.64 8.56 -1.65
C MET A 32 8.44 7.82 -2.27
N GLY A 33 8.46 7.64 -3.59
CA GLY A 33 7.52 6.82 -4.34
C GLY A 33 7.37 5.40 -3.79
N ARG A 34 8.51 4.72 -3.65
CA ARG A 34 8.56 3.34 -3.17
C ARG A 34 8.09 3.22 -1.71
N ILE A 35 8.51 4.14 -0.84
CA ILE A 35 8.09 4.17 0.58
C ILE A 35 6.57 4.35 0.69
N ALA A 36 5.98 5.29 -0.04
CA ALA A 36 4.54 5.51 0.08
C ALA A 36 3.72 4.31 -0.41
N ARG A 37 4.19 3.58 -1.43
CA ARG A 37 3.55 2.32 -1.82
C ARG A 37 3.60 1.31 -0.68
N ALA A 38 4.77 1.11 -0.07
CA ALA A 38 4.89 0.17 1.04
C ALA A 38 4.01 0.55 2.23
N ASN A 39 3.87 1.85 2.51
CA ASN A 39 2.98 2.36 3.55
C ASN A 39 1.51 2.05 3.26
N VAL A 40 1.05 2.17 2.01
CA VAL A 40 -0.33 1.77 1.65
C VAL A 40 -0.54 0.25 1.83
N PHE A 41 0.52 -0.55 1.64
CA PHE A 41 0.42 -2.01 1.68
C PHE A 41 0.54 -2.60 3.09
N SER A 42 1.13 -1.88 4.04
CA SER A 42 1.28 -2.38 5.42
C SER A 42 -0.07 -2.76 6.03
N ASP A 43 -1.10 -1.94 5.80
CA ASP A 43 -2.43 -2.17 6.34
C ASP A 43 -3.15 -3.34 5.67
N LEU A 44 -2.87 -3.59 4.39
CA LEU A 44 -3.39 -4.74 3.68
C LEU A 44 -2.73 -6.02 4.22
N TYR A 45 -1.40 -6.04 4.32
CA TYR A 45 -0.67 -7.18 4.88
C TYR A 45 -0.99 -7.43 6.35
N ALA A 46 -1.34 -6.40 7.13
CA ALA A 46 -1.80 -6.55 8.50
C ALA A 46 -3.12 -7.32 8.62
N THR A 47 -3.92 -7.42 7.53
CA THR A 47 -5.09 -8.30 7.47
C THR A 47 -4.75 -9.73 7.04
N GLY A 48 -3.48 -10.07 6.83
CA GLY A 48 -3.05 -11.36 6.30
C GLY A 48 -3.21 -11.50 4.77
N VAL A 49 -3.83 -10.52 4.10
CA VAL A 49 -4.01 -10.59 2.65
C VAL A 49 -2.70 -10.32 1.92
N THR A 50 -2.23 -11.27 1.11
CA THR A 50 -0.99 -11.15 0.32
C THR A 50 -1.20 -10.58 -1.07
N GLU A 51 -2.40 -10.74 -1.63
CA GLU A 51 -2.73 -10.36 -3.00
C GLU A 51 -3.42 -8.99 -3.07
N CYS A 52 -3.11 -8.22 -4.12
CA CYS A 52 -3.75 -6.93 -4.37
C CYS A 52 -4.21 -6.83 -5.82
N ASP A 53 -5.53 -6.85 -6.02
CA ASP A 53 -6.12 -6.77 -7.36
C ASP A 53 -5.90 -5.42 -8.01
N ASN A 54 -5.97 -4.33 -7.22
CA ASN A 54 -5.96 -2.98 -7.76
C ASN A 54 -5.32 -1.95 -6.83
N MET A 55 -4.59 -1.02 -7.44
CA MET A 55 -4.11 0.19 -6.80
C MET A 55 -4.60 1.46 -7.47
N LEU A 56 -4.92 2.45 -6.65
CA LEU A 56 -5.07 3.84 -7.04
C LEU A 56 -3.99 4.68 -6.34
N LYS A 57 -3.56 5.76 -6.98
CA LYS A 57 -2.56 6.67 -6.45
C LYS A 57 -3.19 8.00 -6.03
N LEU A 58 -2.81 8.51 -4.87
CA LEU A 58 -3.25 9.80 -4.35
C LEU A 58 -2.04 10.75 -4.29
N LEU A 59 -2.13 11.89 -4.99
CA LEU A 59 -1.05 12.86 -5.12
C LEU A 59 -1.47 14.25 -4.65
N GLY A 60 -0.70 14.82 -3.74
CA GLY A 60 -0.69 16.25 -3.45
C GLY A 60 0.58 16.87 -4.04
N VAL A 61 0.42 17.78 -5.00
CA VAL A 61 1.56 18.48 -5.61
C VAL A 61 1.73 19.84 -4.97
N SER A 62 2.98 20.22 -4.66
CA SER A 62 3.24 21.50 -4.01
C SER A 62 2.99 22.68 -4.93
N ASN A 63 2.25 23.67 -4.45
CA ASN A 63 2.10 24.97 -5.12
C ASN A 63 3.21 25.97 -4.76
N LYS A 64 4.20 25.57 -3.95
CA LYS A 64 5.31 26.42 -3.48
C LYS A 64 6.61 26.23 -4.28
N VAL A 65 6.64 25.30 -5.22
CA VAL A 65 7.79 25.02 -6.08
C VAL A 65 7.49 25.41 -7.52
N THR A 66 8.52 25.60 -8.34
CA THR A 66 8.32 25.94 -9.75
C THR A 66 7.66 24.79 -10.50
N ASP A 67 6.90 25.09 -11.57
CA ASP A 67 6.24 24.06 -12.38
C ASP A 67 7.22 23.01 -12.89
N ARG A 68 8.39 23.44 -13.35
CA ARG A 68 9.44 22.55 -13.86
C ARG A 68 9.98 21.60 -12.79
N GLU A 69 10.23 22.11 -11.58
CA GLU A 69 10.71 21.29 -10.47
C GLU A 69 9.63 20.32 -10.00
N ARG A 70 8.38 20.79 -9.90
CA ARG A 70 7.23 19.97 -9.58
C ARG A 70 7.13 18.80 -10.55
N ASP A 71 7.10 19.07 -11.85
CA ASP A 71 6.84 18.04 -12.85
C ASP A 71 7.96 16.99 -12.87
N LYS A 72 9.22 17.43 -12.75
CA LYS A 72 10.37 16.53 -12.64
C LYS A 72 10.28 15.64 -11.39
N MET A 73 10.01 16.24 -10.24
CA MET A 73 9.93 15.52 -8.97
C MET A 73 8.74 14.56 -8.97
N MET A 74 7.56 15.01 -9.40
CA MET A 74 6.36 14.18 -9.46
C MET A 74 6.52 13.03 -10.43
N SER A 75 7.19 13.22 -11.57
CA SER A 75 7.50 12.11 -12.49
C SER A 75 8.31 11.01 -11.80
N LEU A 76 9.34 11.37 -11.04
CA LEU A 76 10.17 10.42 -10.30
C LEU A 76 9.42 9.74 -9.15
N VAL A 77 8.60 10.49 -8.41
CA VAL A 77 7.73 9.96 -7.36
C VAL A 77 6.77 8.91 -7.91
N ILE A 78 6.12 9.24 -9.03
CA ILE A 78 5.16 8.36 -9.68
C ILE A 78 5.86 7.11 -10.21
N GLN A 79 7.05 7.27 -10.78
CA GLN A 79 7.84 6.14 -11.26
C GLN A 79 8.19 5.18 -10.12
N GLY A 80 8.76 5.68 -9.02
CA GLY A 80 9.09 4.82 -7.88
C GLY A 80 7.88 4.09 -7.28
N PHE A 81 6.72 4.77 -7.22
CA PHE A 81 5.48 4.15 -6.75
C PHE A 81 4.98 3.04 -7.69
N LYS A 82 5.10 3.24 -9.01
CA LYS A 82 4.71 2.25 -10.02
C LYS A 82 5.68 1.09 -10.09
N ASP A 83 6.99 1.34 -10.09
CA ASP A 83 8.03 0.31 -10.17
C ASP A 83 7.83 -0.71 -9.04
N THR A 84 7.63 -0.25 -7.80
CA THR A 84 7.44 -1.16 -6.66
C THR A 84 6.08 -1.86 -6.68
N ALA A 85 5.07 -1.30 -7.33
CA ALA A 85 3.81 -2.02 -7.58
C ALA A 85 3.99 -3.10 -8.64
N GLU A 86 4.70 -2.80 -9.74
CA GLU A 86 5.01 -3.74 -10.83
C GLU A 86 5.92 -4.88 -10.37
N GLU A 87 6.92 -4.59 -9.52
CA GLU A 87 7.76 -5.59 -8.83
C GLU A 87 6.92 -6.61 -8.04
N ALA A 88 5.74 -6.21 -7.57
CA ALA A 88 4.78 -7.05 -6.86
C ALA A 88 3.67 -7.63 -7.74
N GLY A 89 3.74 -7.45 -9.07
CA GLY A 89 2.72 -7.93 -10.02
C GLY A 89 1.44 -7.11 -10.06
N ILE A 90 1.44 -5.90 -9.49
CA ILE A 90 0.23 -5.09 -9.26
C ILE A 90 0.20 -3.90 -10.21
N SER A 91 -0.97 -3.66 -10.81
CA SER A 91 -1.18 -2.52 -11.69
C SER A 91 -1.78 -1.33 -10.94
N VAL A 92 -1.12 -0.16 -11.05
CA VAL A 92 -1.69 1.13 -10.63
C VAL A 92 -2.59 1.66 -11.76
N ARG A 93 -3.91 1.51 -11.62
CA ARG A 93 -4.88 1.75 -12.71
C ARG A 93 -5.50 3.14 -12.74
N GLY A 94 -5.19 3.99 -11.77
CA GLY A 94 -5.74 5.34 -11.71
C GLY A 94 -5.27 6.12 -10.51
N GLY A 95 -5.96 7.22 -10.23
CA GLY A 95 -5.64 8.06 -9.09
C GLY A 95 -6.21 9.46 -9.18
N GLN A 96 -5.92 10.24 -8.15
CA GLN A 96 -6.28 11.64 -8.07
C GLN A 96 -5.03 12.48 -7.78
N THR A 97 -4.95 13.65 -8.41
CA THR A 97 -3.93 14.66 -8.13
C THR A 97 -4.59 15.97 -7.74
N ILE A 98 -4.12 16.59 -6.66
CA ILE A 98 -4.60 17.89 -6.17
C ILE A 98 -3.42 18.82 -5.90
N LEU A 99 -3.69 20.13 -5.91
CA LEU A 99 -2.76 21.12 -5.36
C LEU A 99 -2.77 21.02 -3.83
N ASN A 100 -1.60 21.05 -3.22
CA ASN A 100 -1.42 20.98 -1.77
C ASN A 100 -0.24 21.88 -1.37
N PRO A 101 -0.23 22.59 -0.22
CA PRO A 101 0.97 23.32 0.21
C PRO A 101 2.21 22.45 0.38
N MET A 102 2.03 21.17 0.72
CA MET A 102 3.09 20.17 0.90
C MET A 102 2.94 19.02 -0.09
N ILE A 103 4.05 18.37 -0.43
CA ILE A 103 4.01 17.16 -1.26
C ILE A 103 3.45 16.03 -0.42
N ALA A 104 2.37 15.41 -0.90
CA ALA A 104 1.76 14.24 -0.31
C ALA A 104 1.68 13.12 -1.34
N LEU A 105 1.91 11.89 -0.89
CA LEU A 105 1.83 10.72 -1.74
C LEU A 105 1.24 9.57 -0.95
N GLY A 106 0.32 8.88 -1.59
CA GLY A 106 -0.30 7.70 -1.05
C GLY A 106 -1.07 6.96 -2.12
N GLY A 107 -2.04 6.19 -1.67
CA GLY A 107 -2.83 5.38 -2.55
C GLY A 107 -3.90 4.61 -1.82
N VAL A 108 -4.60 3.83 -2.63
CA VAL A 108 -5.60 2.88 -2.20
C VAL A 108 -5.15 1.52 -2.69
N ALA A 109 -5.11 0.52 -1.81
CA ALA A 109 -4.93 -0.88 -2.18
C ALA A 109 -6.27 -1.59 -1.98
N THR A 110 -6.64 -2.42 -2.97
CA THR A 110 -7.94 -3.07 -3.01
C THR A 110 -7.79 -4.48 -3.53
N THR A 111 -8.47 -5.41 -2.88
CA THR A 111 -8.48 -6.83 -3.23
C THR A 111 -9.84 -7.44 -2.89
N VAL A 112 -10.24 -8.43 -3.68
CA VAL A 112 -11.44 -9.21 -3.46
C VAL A 112 -11.00 -10.62 -3.12
N CYS A 113 -11.30 -11.04 -1.90
CA CYS A 113 -10.82 -12.31 -1.38
C CYS A 113 -11.92 -13.09 -0.65
N GLN A 114 -11.70 -14.39 -0.53
CA GLN A 114 -12.53 -15.32 0.24
C GLN A 114 -12.27 -15.12 1.74
N PRO A 115 -13.23 -15.49 2.61
CA PRO A 115 -13.04 -15.44 4.06
C PRO A 115 -11.82 -16.21 4.60
N SER A 116 -11.30 -17.18 3.84
CA SER A 116 -10.10 -17.93 4.20
C SER A 116 -8.78 -17.20 3.88
N GLU A 117 -8.83 -16.07 3.17
CA GLU A 117 -7.65 -15.35 2.67
C GLU A 117 -7.32 -14.09 3.49
N PHE A 118 -8.12 -13.78 4.53
CA PHE A 118 -7.88 -12.66 5.43
C PHE A 118 -8.18 -13.02 6.89
N ILE A 119 -7.60 -12.24 7.80
CA ILE A 119 -7.72 -12.38 9.25
C ILE A 119 -8.41 -11.13 9.78
N MET A 120 -9.57 -11.32 10.41
CA MET A 120 -10.29 -10.23 11.08
C MET A 120 -9.65 -9.95 12.44
N ALA A 121 -9.11 -8.75 12.63
CA ALA A 121 -8.76 -8.25 13.95
C ALA A 121 -10.05 -7.89 14.72
N SER A 122 -10.74 -8.89 15.28
CA SER A 122 -11.86 -8.68 16.18
C SER A 122 -11.47 -9.05 17.61
N PRO A 123 -11.43 -8.10 18.55
CA PRO A 123 -11.15 -8.39 19.96
C PRO A 123 -12.22 -9.29 20.63
N LYS A 124 -13.36 -9.55 19.96
CA LYS A 124 -14.42 -10.45 20.48
C LYS A 124 -14.41 -11.85 19.87
N LEU A 125 -13.83 -12.05 18.67
CA LEU A 125 -13.84 -13.39 18.04
C LEU A 125 -12.77 -14.32 18.60
N ASP A 126 -11.66 -13.77 19.12
CA ASP A 126 -10.56 -14.56 19.70
C ASP A 126 -10.99 -15.42 20.89
N GLN A 127 -12.02 -15.00 21.63
CA GLN A 127 -12.44 -15.71 22.85
C GLN A 127 -13.62 -16.67 22.66
N GLN A 128 -14.36 -16.62 21.55
CA GLN A 128 -15.59 -17.42 21.39
C GLN A 128 -15.61 -18.39 20.21
N GLN A 129 -14.72 -18.28 19.21
CA GLN A 129 -14.78 -19.15 18.03
C GLN A 129 -13.52 -19.94 17.71
N GLY A 130 -12.41 -19.78 18.46
CA GLY A 130 -11.18 -20.53 18.18
C GLY A 130 -10.76 -20.41 16.72
N LEU A 131 -10.94 -19.21 16.14
CA LEU A 131 -10.59 -18.93 14.75
C LEU A 131 -9.06 -18.90 14.65
N VAL A 132 -8.46 -20.09 14.59
CA VAL A 132 -7.04 -20.24 14.30
C VAL A 132 -6.85 -19.72 12.89
N SER A 133 -6.10 -18.62 12.74
CA SER A 133 -5.64 -18.13 11.44
C SER A 133 -5.15 -19.31 10.61
N PRO A 134 -5.58 -19.48 9.34
CA PRO A 134 -5.12 -20.58 8.51
C PRO A 134 -3.58 -20.63 8.53
N PRO A 135 -2.98 -21.82 8.73
CA PRO A 135 -1.53 -21.94 8.88
C PRO A 135 -0.82 -21.36 7.64
N GLY A 136 0.12 -20.45 7.86
CA GLY A 136 0.95 -19.82 6.81
C GLY A 136 0.52 -18.43 6.35
N ILE A 137 -0.72 -17.97 6.62
CA ILE A 137 -1.17 -16.64 6.13
C ILE A 137 -0.40 -15.50 6.79
N CYS A 138 -0.26 -15.54 8.12
CA CYS A 138 0.52 -14.54 8.85
C CYS A 138 2.01 -14.55 8.43
N GLU A 139 2.55 -15.73 8.14
CA GLU A 139 3.95 -15.90 7.72
C GLU A 139 4.16 -15.31 6.33
N ALA A 140 3.31 -15.65 5.36
CA ALA A 140 3.38 -15.11 4.00
C ALA A 140 3.17 -13.59 3.97
N ALA A 141 2.22 -13.05 4.75
CA ALA A 141 2.01 -11.62 4.86
C ALA A 141 3.21 -10.90 5.49
N ALA A 142 3.83 -11.49 6.52
CA ALA A 142 5.04 -10.97 7.13
C ALA A 142 6.23 -11.03 6.16
N GLU A 143 6.44 -12.13 5.45
CA GLU A 143 7.49 -12.29 4.45
C GLU A 143 7.36 -11.27 3.31
N ASN A 144 6.14 -11.04 2.81
CA ASN A 144 5.89 -10.00 1.81
C ASN A 144 6.16 -8.60 2.37
N TYR A 145 5.69 -8.31 3.58
CA TYR A 145 5.96 -7.02 4.22
C TYR A 145 7.46 -6.78 4.43
N PHE A 146 8.17 -7.76 4.99
CA PHE A 146 9.62 -7.69 5.24
C PHE A 146 10.41 -7.65 3.94
N SER A 147 10.07 -8.44 2.92
CA SER A 147 10.78 -8.41 1.64
C SER A 147 10.62 -7.07 0.94
N HIS A 148 9.43 -6.46 0.97
CA HIS A 148 9.23 -5.10 0.44
C HIS A 148 9.98 -4.04 1.23
N LEU A 149 9.98 -4.10 2.57
CA LEU A 149 10.77 -3.17 3.39
C LEU A 149 12.28 -3.36 3.20
N VAL A 150 12.77 -4.59 3.18
CA VAL A 150 14.19 -4.90 2.95
C VAL A 150 14.60 -4.48 1.54
N ALA A 151 13.78 -4.69 0.51
CA ALA A 151 14.04 -4.19 -0.83
C ALA A 151 14.12 -2.65 -0.90
N LEU A 152 13.35 -1.94 -0.06
CA LEU A 152 13.47 -0.50 0.11
C LEU A 152 14.80 -0.10 0.73
N PHE A 153 15.19 -0.71 1.85
CA PHE A 153 16.38 -0.31 2.61
C PHE A 153 17.70 -0.81 2.00
N SER A 154 17.74 -2.03 1.46
CA SER A 154 18.95 -2.59 0.83
C SER A 154 19.41 -1.77 -0.39
N ASN A 155 18.46 -1.28 -1.20
CA ASN A 155 18.78 -0.40 -2.34
C ASN A 155 19.20 1.02 -1.91
N GLN A 156 18.87 1.47 -0.69
CA GLN A 156 19.36 2.74 -0.15
C GLN A 156 20.81 2.63 0.34
N PHE A 157 21.17 1.54 1.02
CA PHE A 157 22.52 1.34 1.53
C PHE A 157 23.55 1.04 0.43
N GLN A 158 23.16 0.50 -0.72
CA GLN A 158 24.09 0.32 -1.85
C GLN A 158 24.41 1.62 -2.61
N LYS A 159 23.71 2.73 -2.32
CA LYS A 159 23.92 4.04 -2.96
C LYS A 159 24.55 5.09 -2.04
N LEU A 160 24.99 4.69 -0.84
CA LEU A 160 25.78 5.49 0.10
C LEU A 160 27.25 5.08 0.02
#